data_AF-U5MRU3-F1
#
_entry.id   AF-U5MRU3-F1
#
_cell.length_a   1.000
_cell.length_b   1.000
_cell.length_c   1.000
_cell.angle_alpha   90.00
_cell.angle_beta   90.00
_cell.angle_gamma   90.00
#
_symmetry.space_group_name_H-M   'P 1'
#
loop_
_entity.id
_entity.type
_entity.pdbx_description
1 polymer ?
#
loop_
_entity_poly.entity_id
_entity_poly.type
_entity_poly.pdbx_seq_one_letter_code
_entity_poly.pdbx_strand_id
1 'polypeptide(L)'
;MINRDFYFIKQSTGDIWIFSFRANQGIIYKIFKKNSWSEDHILTKEALKNFSVTLFQDNSINVLYQDLEGKIILSEYIEGKWNKKIILTNEKKELFKIYFKTFVNKNELQIIFSIFNKENTTATLFHQALDEKNKLSKPKMLDIVKYDYEVPFILYSSDNKDVIIMYQRFAGNHEIGYQTFNKNLQKWSNFNSIDKSKHPFDMNEMRLVILSYENDKEQLTTQLKHELEEQKAQNLFYEKKFKAINKAHTKFMALKNELKENVTLLQENLKDKEEKLKLLENFNIEKEIKIRSLKEELSQDEIKILYLMRKVRNLNTAIRRMYTSIYRNFNMHQ
;
A
#
# COMPACT_ATOMS: atom_id res chain seq x y z
N MET A 1 1.27 -44.67 2.13
CA MET A 1 1.23 -43.20 2.29
C MET A 1 1.31 -42.89 3.78
N ILE A 2 2.36 -42.21 4.26
CA ILE A 2 2.64 -42.10 5.71
C ILE A 2 1.73 -41.02 6.32
N ASN A 3 0.77 -41.48 7.13
CA ASN A 3 -0.11 -40.67 7.97
C ASN A 3 0.71 -39.97 9.08
N ARG A 4 1.45 -38.90 8.73
CA ARG A 4 2.26 -38.11 9.68
C ARG A 4 1.43 -36.95 10.22
N ASP A 5 0.87 -37.13 11.41
CA ASP A 5 0.30 -36.03 12.19
C ASP A 5 1.47 -35.20 12.77
N PHE A 6 1.91 -34.19 12.01
CA PHE A 6 2.84 -33.18 12.50
C PHE A 6 2.11 -31.86 12.77
N TYR A 7 2.59 -31.11 13.76
CA TYR A 7 2.09 -29.77 14.07
C TYR A 7 3.20 -28.76 13.83
N PHE A 8 2.90 -27.73 13.05
CA PHE A 8 3.75 -26.57 12.85
C PHE A 8 3.28 -25.43 13.74
N ILE A 9 4.17 -24.89 14.56
CA ILE A 9 3.90 -23.75 15.42
C ILE A 9 4.91 -22.66 15.11
N LYS A 10 4.44 -21.45 14.83
CA LYS A 10 5.29 -20.27 14.62
C LYS A 10 5.10 -19.31 15.78
N GLN A 11 6.12 -19.17 16.63
CA GLN A 11 6.10 -18.21 17.73
C GLN A 11 6.23 -16.78 17.20
N SER A 12 5.80 -15.80 18.00
CA SER A 12 5.91 -14.36 17.65
C SER A 12 7.36 -13.90 17.49
N THR A 13 8.32 -14.62 18.10
CA THR A 13 9.76 -14.40 17.92
C THR A 13 10.29 -14.80 16.54
N GLY A 14 9.48 -15.50 15.73
CA GLY A 14 9.88 -16.07 14.45
C GLY A 14 10.44 -17.50 14.54
N ASP A 15 10.62 -18.05 15.75
CA ASP A 15 11.04 -19.43 15.95
C ASP A 15 9.91 -20.39 15.48
N ILE A 16 10.28 -21.43 14.73
CA ILE A 16 9.32 -22.42 14.20
C ILE A 16 9.55 -23.75 14.91
N TRP A 17 8.48 -24.36 15.41
CA TRP A 17 8.50 -25.65 16.06
C TRP A 17 7.74 -26.67 15.22
N ILE A 18 8.32 -27.86 15.08
CA ILE A 18 7.66 -29.01 14.47
C ILE A 18 7.52 -30.08 15.52
N PHE A 19 6.29 -30.48 15.84
CA PHE A 19 6.01 -31.63 16.69
C PHE A 19 5.60 -32.81 15.83
N SER A 20 6.04 -34.02 16.18
CA SER A 20 5.62 -35.24 15.50
C SER A 20 5.66 -36.44 16.44
N PHE A 21 4.93 -37.50 16.08
CA PHE A 21 4.98 -38.78 16.75
C PHE A 21 5.82 -39.79 15.96
N ARG A 22 6.68 -40.54 16.65
CA ARG A 22 7.41 -41.70 16.09
C ARG A 22 7.25 -42.89 17.03
N ALA A 23 6.83 -44.05 16.48
CA ALA A 23 6.46 -45.23 17.29
C ALA A 23 7.51 -45.64 18.34
N ASN A 24 8.80 -45.49 18.05
CA ASN A 24 9.89 -45.89 18.95
C ASN A 24 10.46 -44.74 19.80
N GLN A 25 10.00 -43.51 19.61
CA GLN A 25 10.51 -42.32 20.31
C GLN A 25 9.41 -41.54 21.05
N GLY A 26 8.15 -41.83 20.78
CA GLY A 26 6.99 -41.09 21.30
C GLY A 26 6.83 -39.74 20.59
N ILE A 27 6.47 -38.71 21.36
CA ILE A 27 6.31 -37.34 20.85
C ILE A 27 7.66 -36.65 20.89
N ILE A 28 8.06 -36.12 19.74
CA ILE A 28 9.31 -35.40 19.55
C ILE A 28 9.04 -34.01 18.97
N TYR A 29 10.02 -33.11 19.09
CA TYR A 29 9.99 -31.81 18.42
C TYR A 29 11.35 -31.34 17.91
N LYS A 30 11.32 -30.48 16.90
CA LYS A 30 12.47 -29.70 16.40
C LYS A 30 12.16 -28.22 16.42
N ILE A 31 13.20 -27.40 16.56
CA ILE A 31 13.10 -25.95 16.56
C ILE A 31 13.95 -25.40 15.42
N PHE A 32 13.37 -24.55 14.58
CA PHE A 32 14.10 -23.72 13.64
C PHE A 32 14.31 -22.35 14.24
N LYS A 33 15.58 -21.99 14.44
CA LYS A 33 16.00 -20.74 15.05
C LYS A 33 17.30 -20.26 14.39
N LYS A 34 17.41 -18.96 14.14
CA LYS A 34 18.61 -18.34 13.51
C LYS A 34 19.07 -19.06 12.24
N ASN A 35 18.11 -19.39 11.36
CA ASN A 35 18.35 -20.06 10.08
C ASN A 35 18.93 -21.50 10.17
N SER A 36 18.70 -22.19 11.29
CA SER A 36 19.16 -23.57 11.49
C SER A 36 18.11 -24.40 12.25
N TRP A 37 18.03 -25.69 11.94
CA TRP A 37 17.22 -26.65 12.68
C TRP A 37 18.02 -27.25 13.84
N SER A 38 17.37 -27.41 14.99
CA SER A 38 17.88 -28.23 16.08
C SER A 38 17.84 -29.73 15.74
N GLU A 39 18.55 -30.52 16.55
CA GLU A 39 18.34 -31.95 16.62
C GLU A 39 16.92 -32.29 17.12
N ASP A 40 16.54 -33.57 16.99
CA ASP A 40 15.29 -34.09 17.56
C ASP A 40 15.33 -34.06 19.08
N HIS A 41 14.38 -33.36 19.69
CA HIS A 41 14.15 -33.39 21.13
C HIS A 41 12.99 -34.33 21.46
N ILE A 42 13.14 -35.16 22.48
CA ILE A 42 12.07 -36.05 22.95
C ILE A 42 11.26 -35.33 24.03
N LEU A 43 9.97 -35.10 23.78
CA LEU A 43 9.05 -34.58 24.80
C LEU A 43 8.64 -35.69 25.78
N THR A 44 8.28 -36.85 25.22
CA THR A 44 7.90 -38.04 25.99
C THR A 44 7.98 -39.28 25.12
N LYS A 45 8.43 -40.40 25.70
CA LYS A 45 8.38 -41.74 25.06
C LYS A 45 7.05 -42.45 25.31
N GLU A 46 6.37 -42.07 26.40
CA GLU A 46 5.16 -42.71 26.90
C GLU A 46 3.93 -41.93 26.43
N ALA A 47 3.66 -42.01 25.13
CA ALA A 47 2.48 -41.39 24.53
C ALA A 47 1.91 -42.27 23.43
N LEU A 48 0.59 -42.18 23.25
CA LEU A 48 -0.08 -42.68 22.07
C LEU A 48 0.03 -41.67 20.91
N LYS A 49 -0.22 -42.15 19.69
CA LYS A 49 -0.08 -41.35 18.46
C LYS A 49 -0.93 -40.07 18.46
N ASN A 50 -2.10 -40.09 19.11
CA ASN A 50 -2.99 -38.94 19.15
C ASN A 50 -2.48 -37.90 20.16
N PHE A 51 -2.05 -36.74 19.66
CA PHE A 51 -1.67 -35.57 20.45
C PHE A 51 -2.14 -34.29 19.75
N SER A 52 -2.26 -33.20 20.50
CA SER A 52 -2.66 -31.87 20.02
C SER A 52 -1.69 -30.82 20.53
N VAL A 53 -1.32 -29.86 19.68
CA VAL A 53 -0.39 -28.78 20.02
C VAL A 53 -1.11 -27.45 19.88
N THR A 54 -0.88 -26.54 20.83
CA THR A 54 -1.51 -25.22 20.85
C THR A 54 -0.52 -24.17 21.32
N LEU A 55 -0.48 -23.05 20.60
CA LEU A 55 0.34 -21.88 20.92
C LEU A 55 -0.54 -20.82 21.59
N PHE A 56 -0.06 -20.29 22.70
CA PHE A 56 -0.65 -19.15 23.40
C PHE A 56 0.00 -17.83 22.96
N GLN A 57 -0.66 -16.72 23.29
CA GLN A 57 -0.19 -15.38 22.92
C GLN A 57 1.13 -14.99 23.61
N ASP A 58 1.40 -15.56 24.79
CA ASP A 58 2.64 -15.39 25.54
C ASP A 58 3.81 -16.28 25.02
N ASN A 59 3.62 -16.92 23.85
CA ASN A 59 4.49 -17.92 23.24
C ASN A 59 4.61 -19.25 24.01
N SER A 60 3.82 -19.48 25.07
CA SER A 60 3.78 -20.79 25.69
C SER A 60 3.18 -21.83 24.74
N ILE A 61 3.73 -23.05 24.78
CA ILE A 61 3.30 -24.15 23.91
C ILE A 61 2.73 -25.24 24.78
N ASN A 62 1.47 -25.58 24.51
CA ASN A 62 0.78 -26.67 25.18
C ASN A 62 0.68 -27.88 24.25
N VAL A 63 1.10 -29.04 24.75
CA VAL A 63 1.00 -30.33 24.08
C VAL A 63 0.13 -31.24 24.93
N LEU A 64 -1.07 -31.51 24.43
CA LEU A 64 -1.99 -32.45 25.03
C LEU A 64 -1.80 -33.83 24.41
N TYR A 65 -1.66 -34.87 25.22
CA TYR A 65 -1.52 -36.25 24.73
C TYR A 65 -2.13 -37.27 25.70
N GLN A 66 -2.40 -38.47 25.21
CA GLN A 66 -2.73 -39.62 26.05
C GLN A 66 -1.47 -40.46 26.26
N ASP A 67 -1.17 -40.82 27.51
CA ASP A 67 -0.07 -41.74 27.82
C ASP A 67 -0.44 -43.22 27.58
N LEU A 68 0.50 -44.12 27.82
CA LEU A 68 0.30 -45.57 27.61
C LEU A 68 -0.64 -46.20 28.66
N GLU A 69 -0.92 -45.51 29.76
CA GLU A 69 -1.87 -45.94 30.81
C GLU A 69 -3.28 -45.36 30.58
N GLY A 70 -3.44 -44.52 29.56
CA GLY A 70 -4.70 -43.88 29.20
C GLY A 70 -4.99 -42.59 29.94
N LYS A 71 -4.03 -42.05 30.72
CA LYS A 71 -4.15 -40.73 31.33
C LYS A 71 -3.97 -39.66 30.26
N ILE A 72 -4.71 -38.56 30.41
CA ILE A 72 -4.54 -37.38 29.55
C ILE A 72 -3.57 -36.44 30.24
N ILE A 73 -2.47 -36.14 29.56
CA ILE A 73 -1.36 -35.33 30.05
C ILE A 73 -1.31 -34.02 29.25
N LEU A 74 -1.12 -32.93 29.97
CA LEU A 74 -0.77 -31.62 29.41
C LEU A 74 0.72 -31.36 29.69
N SER A 75 1.50 -31.20 28.63
CA SER A 75 2.87 -30.67 28.71
C SER A 75 2.88 -29.23 28.26
N GLU A 76 3.44 -28.36 29.09
CA GLU A 76 3.44 -26.91 28.92
C GLU A 76 4.88 -26.41 28.85
N TYR A 77 5.24 -25.75 27.75
CA TYR A 77 6.54 -25.12 27.57
C TYR A 77 6.44 -23.64 27.91
N ILE A 78 7.08 -23.26 29.01
CA ILE A 78 7.17 -21.87 29.49
C ILE A 78 8.64 -21.57 29.78
N GLU A 79 9.14 -20.44 29.28
CA GLU A 79 10.47 -19.89 29.61
C GLU A 79 11.63 -20.91 29.51
N GLY A 80 11.61 -21.78 28.49
CA GLY A 80 12.69 -22.75 28.28
C GLY A 80 12.50 -24.11 28.96
N LYS A 81 11.41 -24.33 29.69
CA LYS A 81 11.18 -25.56 30.46
C LYS A 81 9.83 -26.19 30.13
N TRP A 82 9.82 -27.53 30.14
CA TRP A 82 8.61 -28.32 30.05
C TRP A 82 8.09 -28.68 31.44
N ASN A 83 6.82 -28.36 31.70
CA ASN A 83 6.09 -28.78 32.87
C ASN A 83 5.03 -29.80 32.45
N LYS A 84 4.86 -30.89 33.21
CA LYS A 84 3.87 -31.94 32.91
C LYS A 84 2.80 -31.99 33.99
N LYS A 85 1.54 -32.11 33.57
CA LYS A 85 0.38 -32.19 34.46
C LYS A 85 -0.58 -33.27 33.96
N ILE A 86 -1.07 -34.12 34.85
CA ILE A 86 -2.16 -35.04 34.54
C ILE A 86 -3.46 -34.25 34.64
N ILE A 87 -4.22 -34.18 33.56
CA ILE A 87 -5.48 -33.43 33.54
C ILE A 87 -6.70 -34.36 33.70
N LEU A 88 -6.63 -35.60 33.22
CA LEU A 88 -7.67 -36.61 33.37
C LEU A 88 -7.04 -37.98 33.60
N THR A 89 -7.55 -38.72 34.57
CA THR A 89 -7.17 -40.10 34.85
C THR A 89 -8.27 -41.05 34.43
N ASN A 90 -7.87 -42.16 33.80
CA ASN A 90 -8.80 -43.23 33.46
C ASN A 90 -8.99 -44.18 34.65
N GLU A 91 -10.14 -44.11 35.31
CA GLU A 91 -10.44 -44.96 36.47
C GLU A 91 -10.70 -46.43 36.07
N LYS A 92 -11.12 -46.69 34.83
CA LYS A 92 -11.53 -48.03 34.38
C LYS A 92 -10.36 -48.94 33.99
N LYS A 93 -9.11 -48.48 34.08
CA LYS A 93 -7.86 -49.20 33.70
C LYS A 93 -7.81 -49.78 32.28
N GLU A 94 -8.83 -49.57 31.44
CA GLU A 94 -8.85 -49.95 30.03
C GLU A 94 -8.65 -48.73 29.14
N LEU A 95 -7.69 -48.79 28.21
CA LEU A 95 -7.50 -47.74 27.20
C LEU A 95 -8.80 -47.49 26.43
N PHE A 96 -9.42 -46.34 26.67
CA PHE A 96 -10.53 -45.86 25.86
C PHE A 96 -10.00 -45.01 24.72
N LYS A 97 -10.55 -45.23 23.52
CA LYS A 97 -10.16 -44.50 22.32
C LYS A 97 -10.69 -43.07 22.43
N ILE A 98 -9.78 -42.12 22.61
CA ILE A 98 -10.07 -40.70 22.66
C ILE A 98 -9.39 -40.01 21.47
N TYR A 99 -10.13 -39.11 20.84
CA TYR A 99 -9.58 -38.15 19.88
C TYR A 99 -9.81 -36.76 20.45
N PHE A 100 -8.83 -35.87 20.35
CA PHE A 100 -8.95 -34.52 20.88
C PHE A 100 -8.16 -33.51 20.06
N LYS A 101 -8.65 -32.28 20.10
CA LYS A 101 -7.98 -31.09 19.56
C LYS A 101 -8.15 -29.95 20.53
N THR A 102 -7.20 -29.04 20.50
CA THR A 102 -7.14 -27.91 21.41
C THR A 102 -7.02 -26.59 20.68
N PHE A 103 -7.55 -25.52 21.25
CA PHE A 103 -7.40 -24.15 20.79
C PHE A 103 -7.40 -23.17 21.96
N VAL A 104 -6.91 -21.95 21.75
CA VAL A 104 -6.92 -20.90 22.79
C VAL A 104 -8.12 -19.99 22.63
N ASN A 105 -8.79 -19.66 23.73
CA ASN A 105 -9.77 -18.58 23.78
C ASN A 105 -9.64 -17.82 25.10
N LYS A 106 -9.47 -16.49 25.06
CA LYS A 106 -9.32 -15.63 26.26
C LYS A 106 -8.31 -16.18 27.29
N ASN A 107 -7.14 -16.63 26.80
CA ASN A 107 -6.08 -17.23 27.60
C ASN A 107 -6.43 -18.56 28.32
N GLU A 108 -7.54 -19.20 27.95
CA GLU A 108 -7.91 -20.54 28.41
C GLU A 108 -7.63 -21.57 27.31
N LEU A 109 -7.16 -22.76 27.71
CA LEU A 109 -7.05 -23.89 26.79
C LEU A 109 -8.43 -24.53 26.62
N GLN A 110 -8.99 -24.43 25.43
CA GLN A 110 -10.24 -25.07 25.06
C GLN A 110 -9.91 -26.46 24.50
N ILE A 111 -10.53 -27.49 25.08
CA ILE A 111 -10.31 -28.90 24.75
C ILE A 111 -11.61 -29.43 24.15
N ILE A 112 -11.54 -29.89 22.90
CA ILE A 112 -12.61 -30.68 22.29
C ILE A 112 -12.12 -32.12 22.24
N PHE A 113 -12.96 -33.04 22.70
CA PHE A 113 -12.61 -34.45 22.70
C PHE A 113 -13.81 -35.34 22.42
N SER A 114 -13.54 -36.53 21.91
CA SER A 114 -14.54 -37.56 21.66
C SER A 114 -14.27 -38.79 22.51
N ILE A 115 -15.28 -39.28 23.23
CA ILE A 115 -15.19 -40.57 23.92
C ILE A 115 -15.92 -41.62 23.09
N PHE A 116 -15.20 -42.64 22.64
CA PHE A 116 -15.78 -43.74 21.89
C PHE A 116 -16.52 -44.73 22.81
N ASN A 117 -17.77 -45.02 22.46
CA ASN A 117 -18.56 -46.10 23.03
C ASN A 117 -18.50 -47.33 22.12
N LYS A 118 -17.81 -48.38 22.61
CA LYS A 118 -17.62 -49.65 21.90
C LYS A 118 -18.94 -50.40 21.68
N GLU A 119 -19.93 -50.25 22.56
CA GLU A 119 -21.17 -51.05 22.54
C GLU A 119 -22.08 -50.65 21.37
N ASN A 120 -22.15 -49.36 21.06
CA ASN A 120 -23.07 -48.82 20.06
C ASN A 120 -22.34 -48.16 18.87
N THR A 121 -21.01 -48.29 18.79
CA THR A 121 -20.18 -47.72 17.71
C THR A 121 -20.34 -46.20 17.52
N THR A 122 -20.70 -45.48 18.58
CA THR A 122 -20.80 -44.01 18.55
C THR A 122 -19.67 -43.37 19.34
N ALA A 123 -19.39 -42.11 19.06
CA ALA A 123 -18.55 -41.28 19.90
C ALA A 123 -19.34 -40.04 20.36
N THR A 124 -19.25 -39.71 21.63
CA THR A 124 -19.83 -38.49 22.16
C THR A 124 -18.79 -37.38 22.12
N LEU A 125 -19.13 -36.26 21.50
CA LEU A 125 -18.28 -35.08 21.43
C LEU A 125 -18.52 -34.20 22.66
N PHE A 126 -17.42 -33.76 23.27
CA PHE A 126 -17.42 -32.90 24.44
C PHE A 126 -16.51 -31.68 24.24
N HIS A 127 -16.84 -30.63 24.97
CA HIS A 127 -16.03 -29.42 25.12
C HIS A 127 -15.78 -29.15 26.60
N GLN A 128 -14.53 -28.86 26.94
CA GLN A 128 -14.10 -28.36 28.24
C GLN A 128 -13.14 -27.18 28.06
N ALA A 129 -13.08 -26.32 29.08
CA ALA A 129 -12.06 -25.29 29.21
C ALA A 129 -11.15 -25.63 30.39
N LEU A 130 -9.85 -25.37 30.22
CA LEU A 130 -8.86 -25.36 31.30
C LEU A 130 -8.44 -23.91 31.49
N ASP A 131 -8.72 -23.38 32.68
CA ASP A 131 -8.38 -21.99 33.03
C ASP A 131 -6.89 -21.82 33.39
N GLU A 132 -6.47 -20.57 33.58
CA GLU A 132 -5.09 -20.21 33.96
C GLU A 132 -4.65 -20.83 35.31
N LYS A 133 -5.61 -21.20 36.17
CA LYS A 133 -5.36 -21.86 37.45
C LYS A 133 -5.30 -23.40 37.30
N ASN A 134 -5.28 -23.90 36.07
CA ASN A 134 -5.30 -25.32 35.73
C ASN A 134 -6.54 -26.06 36.22
N LYS A 135 -7.69 -25.36 36.33
CA LYS A 135 -8.96 -25.97 36.70
C LYS A 135 -9.76 -26.30 35.45
N LEU A 136 -10.13 -27.57 35.32
CA LEU A 136 -11.02 -28.04 34.27
C LEU A 136 -12.47 -27.66 34.57
N SER A 137 -13.16 -27.14 33.56
CA SER A 137 -14.61 -26.97 33.59
C SER A 137 -15.32 -28.33 33.57
N LYS A 138 -16.62 -28.35 33.91
CA LYS A 138 -17.45 -29.53 33.65
C LYS A 138 -17.52 -29.80 32.13
N PRO A 139 -17.54 -31.06 31.69
CA PRO A 139 -17.67 -31.40 30.27
C PRO A 139 -19.05 -31.03 29.75
N LYS A 140 -19.08 -30.26 28.66
CA LYS A 140 -20.29 -29.93 27.93
C LYS A 140 -20.40 -30.84 26.71
N MET A 141 -21.45 -31.65 26.65
CA MET A 141 -21.75 -32.46 25.47
C MET A 141 -22.13 -31.54 24.29
N LEU A 142 -21.55 -31.82 23.12
CA LEU A 142 -21.81 -31.10 21.88
C LEU A 142 -22.76 -31.87 20.96
N ASP A 143 -22.45 -33.15 20.70
CA ASP A 143 -23.23 -34.02 19.82
C ASP A 143 -22.82 -35.49 20.01
N ILE A 144 -23.56 -36.40 19.36
CA ILE A 144 -23.21 -37.81 19.21
C ILE A 144 -22.93 -38.08 17.73
N VAL A 145 -21.76 -38.61 17.43
CA VAL A 145 -21.32 -38.95 16.08
C VAL A 145 -21.21 -40.45 15.91
N LYS A 146 -21.52 -40.96 14.73
CA LYS A 146 -21.18 -42.35 14.39
C LYS A 146 -19.68 -42.47 14.22
N TYR A 147 -19.09 -43.47 14.86
CA TYR A 147 -17.65 -43.69 14.84
C TYR A 147 -17.32 -44.79 13.83
N ASP A 148 -17.59 -44.52 12.56
CA ASP A 148 -17.22 -45.41 11.45
C ASP A 148 -15.77 -45.11 10.97
N TYR A 149 -15.12 -44.07 11.51
CA TYR A 149 -13.86 -43.52 11.01
C TYR A 149 -12.83 -43.18 12.11
N GLU A 150 -11.56 -43.09 11.73
CA GLU A 150 -10.47 -42.72 12.65
C GLU A 150 -10.54 -41.28 13.16
N VAL A 151 -11.07 -40.35 12.35
CA VAL A 151 -11.15 -38.91 12.66
C VAL A 151 -12.61 -38.51 12.91
N PRO A 152 -13.04 -38.38 14.18
CA PRO A 152 -14.43 -38.09 14.52
C PRO A 152 -14.81 -36.62 14.26
N PHE A 153 -13.84 -35.71 14.21
CA PHE A 153 -14.07 -34.31 13.88
C PHE A 153 -12.78 -33.62 13.39
N ILE A 154 -12.98 -32.53 12.64
CA ILE A 154 -11.94 -31.60 12.23
C ILE A 154 -12.17 -30.29 12.99
N LEU A 155 -11.10 -29.76 13.58
CA LEU A 155 -11.12 -28.46 14.24
C LEU A 155 -10.42 -27.44 13.33
N TYR A 156 -11.12 -26.36 13.01
CA TYR A 156 -10.57 -25.22 12.29
C TYR A 156 -10.70 -23.96 13.14
N SER A 157 -9.60 -23.26 13.34
CA SER A 157 -9.57 -21.98 14.03
C SER A 157 -8.70 -21.03 13.22
N SER A 158 -9.21 -19.81 12.99
CA SER A 158 -8.39 -18.73 12.45
C SER A 158 -8.37 -17.56 13.44
N ASP A 159 -7.30 -16.77 13.39
CA ASP A 159 -6.98 -15.76 14.41
C ASP A 159 -8.14 -14.78 14.66
N ASN A 160 -8.89 -14.41 13.63
CA ASN A 160 -9.96 -13.39 13.69
C ASN A 160 -11.38 -13.94 13.49
N LYS A 161 -11.58 -15.26 13.41
CA LYS A 161 -12.92 -15.85 13.25
C LYS A 161 -13.28 -16.76 14.41
N ASP A 162 -14.57 -17.08 14.47
CA ASP A 162 -15.11 -18.15 15.29
C ASP A 162 -14.38 -19.47 15.02
N VAL A 163 -14.32 -20.32 16.04
CA VAL A 163 -13.76 -21.67 15.90
C VAL A 163 -14.83 -22.57 15.30
N ILE A 164 -14.47 -23.38 14.32
CA ILE A 164 -15.38 -24.27 13.63
C ILE A 164 -15.00 -25.71 13.97
N ILE A 165 -15.97 -26.49 14.42
CA ILE A 165 -15.86 -27.94 14.49
C ILE A 165 -16.70 -28.54 13.37
N MET A 166 -16.06 -29.29 12.48
CA MET A 166 -16.72 -30.01 11.41
C MET A 166 -16.74 -31.50 11.74
N TYR A 167 -17.89 -32.13 11.58
CA TYR A 167 -18.07 -33.54 11.88
C TYR A 167 -19.27 -34.11 11.12
N GLN A 168 -19.34 -35.44 11.09
CA GLN A 168 -20.45 -36.17 10.52
C GLN A 168 -21.32 -36.76 11.64
N ARG A 169 -22.64 -36.67 11.49
CA ARG A 169 -23.61 -37.38 12.34
C ARG A 169 -24.56 -38.24 11.51
N PHE A 170 -25.29 -39.14 12.17
CA PHE A 170 -26.29 -39.99 11.52
C PHE A 170 -27.70 -39.64 12.02
N ALA A 171 -28.52 -39.11 11.12
CA ALA A 171 -29.91 -38.72 11.40
C ALA A 171 -30.79 -39.17 10.23
N GLY A 172 -30.98 -40.48 10.09
CA GLY A 172 -31.62 -41.13 8.94
C GLY A 172 -30.69 -41.28 7.73
N ASN A 173 -29.92 -40.24 7.42
CA ASN A 173 -28.79 -40.25 6.48
C ASN A 173 -27.50 -39.81 7.20
N HIS A 174 -26.35 -40.06 6.58
CA HIS A 174 -25.08 -39.46 6.99
C HIS A 174 -25.10 -37.99 6.61
N GLU A 175 -25.01 -37.11 7.60
CA GLU A 175 -25.05 -35.66 7.43
C GLU A 175 -23.70 -35.10 7.86
N ILE A 176 -23.01 -34.42 6.94
CA ILE A 176 -21.84 -33.63 7.30
C ILE A 176 -22.24 -32.18 7.54
N GLY A 177 -21.64 -31.58 8.56
CA GLY A 177 -21.87 -30.20 8.88
C GLY A 177 -20.88 -29.69 9.91
N TYR A 178 -21.23 -28.55 10.49
CA TYR A 178 -20.36 -27.87 11.44
C TYR A 178 -21.13 -27.14 12.54
N GLN A 179 -20.46 -26.94 13.68
CA GLN A 179 -20.84 -25.95 14.67
C GLN A 179 -19.78 -24.85 14.75
N THR A 180 -20.20 -23.62 15.03
CA THR A 180 -19.31 -22.50 15.29
C THR A 180 -19.30 -22.16 16.77
N PHE A 181 -18.11 -21.95 17.32
CA PHE A 181 -17.93 -21.46 18.68
C PHE A 181 -17.75 -19.95 18.64
N ASN A 182 -18.75 -19.24 19.14
CA ASN A 182 -18.68 -17.82 19.34
C ASN A 182 -17.74 -17.53 20.52
N LYS A 183 -16.54 -17.02 20.22
CA LYS A 183 -15.49 -16.73 21.22
C LYS A 183 -15.93 -15.74 22.30
N ASN A 184 -16.81 -14.80 21.94
CA ASN A 184 -17.31 -13.75 22.85
C ASN A 184 -18.33 -14.30 23.83
N LEU A 185 -19.34 -15.01 23.32
CA LEU A 185 -20.44 -15.61 24.10
C LEU A 185 -20.06 -16.94 24.76
N GLN A 186 -18.94 -17.54 24.38
CA GLN A 186 -18.50 -18.87 24.81
C GLN A 186 -19.57 -19.95 24.58
N LYS A 187 -20.26 -19.88 23.43
CA LYS A 187 -21.34 -20.78 23.07
C LYS A 187 -21.12 -21.35 21.69
N TRP A 188 -21.42 -22.63 21.56
CA TRP A 188 -21.54 -23.32 20.29
C TRP A 188 -22.89 -23.01 19.65
N SER A 189 -22.88 -22.83 18.33
CA SER A 189 -24.08 -22.76 17.52
C SER A 189 -24.78 -24.12 17.47
N ASN A 190 -26.00 -24.14 16.94
CA ASN A 190 -26.59 -25.39 16.47
C ASN A 190 -25.76 -25.97 15.31
N PHE A 191 -25.92 -27.27 15.07
CA PHE A 191 -25.30 -27.94 13.92
C PHE A 191 -25.90 -27.43 12.61
N ASN A 192 -25.03 -26.98 11.71
CA ASN A 192 -25.38 -26.53 10.37
C ASN A 192 -25.00 -27.61 9.36
N SER A 193 -25.99 -28.22 8.71
CA SER A 193 -25.78 -29.21 7.66
C SER A 193 -25.15 -28.58 6.43
N ILE A 194 -24.15 -29.24 5.86
CA ILE A 194 -23.57 -28.93 4.56
C ILE A 194 -24.17 -29.88 3.50
N ASP A 195 -24.12 -31.19 3.75
CA ASP A 195 -24.57 -32.20 2.80
C ASP A 195 -25.05 -33.49 3.48
N LYS A 196 -25.82 -34.30 2.73
CA LYS A 196 -26.42 -35.56 3.19
C LYS A 196 -26.20 -36.67 2.17
N SER A 197 -25.78 -37.82 2.67
CA SER A 197 -25.56 -39.02 1.84
C SER A 197 -26.09 -40.27 2.53
N LYS A 198 -26.45 -41.28 1.74
CA LYS A 198 -26.73 -42.63 2.24
C LYS A 198 -25.45 -43.34 2.70
N HIS A 199 -24.30 -42.90 2.21
CA HIS A 199 -22.99 -43.41 2.57
C HIS A 199 -22.24 -42.40 3.43
N PRO A 200 -21.44 -42.87 4.40
CA PRO A 200 -20.65 -41.96 5.21
C PRO A 200 -19.53 -41.29 4.38
N PHE A 201 -19.20 -40.05 4.72
CA PHE A 201 -18.16 -39.22 4.12
C PHE A 201 -16.77 -39.55 4.68
N ASP A 202 -15.73 -39.54 3.84
CA ASP A 202 -14.35 -39.70 4.32
C ASP A 202 -13.83 -38.38 4.90
N MET A 203 -13.76 -38.32 6.24
CA MET A 203 -13.25 -37.17 6.97
C MET A 203 -11.75 -36.89 6.69
N ASN A 204 -10.97 -37.90 6.29
CA ASN A 204 -9.57 -37.67 5.91
C ASN A 204 -9.46 -36.95 4.57
N GLU A 205 -10.28 -37.34 3.58
CA GLU A 205 -10.33 -36.64 2.29
C GLU A 205 -10.75 -35.18 2.49
N MET A 206 -11.75 -34.94 3.33
CA MET A 206 -12.20 -33.58 3.65
C MET A 206 -11.12 -32.77 4.36
N ARG A 207 -10.37 -33.39 5.28
CA ARG A 207 -9.20 -32.75 5.91
C ARG A 207 -8.17 -32.33 4.84
N LEU A 208 -7.88 -33.19 3.86
CA LEU A 208 -6.93 -32.89 2.79
C LEU A 208 -7.43 -31.75 1.89
N VAL A 209 -8.71 -31.73 1.56
CA VAL A 209 -9.34 -30.66 0.77
C VAL A 209 -9.27 -29.33 1.52
N ILE A 210 -9.55 -29.29 2.83
CA ILE A 210 -9.42 -28.06 3.64
C ILE A 210 -7.98 -27.55 3.61
N LEU A 211 -7.00 -28.45 3.80
CA LEU A 211 -5.58 -28.10 3.77
C LEU A 211 -5.12 -27.58 2.40
N SER A 212 -5.63 -28.12 1.29
CA SER A 212 -5.30 -27.62 -0.05
C SER A 212 -5.83 -26.21 -0.27
N TYR A 213 -7.09 -25.94 0.13
CA TYR A 213 -7.67 -24.60 0.04
C TYR A 213 -6.91 -23.56 0.89
N GLU A 214 -6.40 -23.96 2.06
CA GLU A 214 -5.58 -23.08 2.90
C GLU A 214 -4.26 -22.70 2.22
N ASN A 215 -3.58 -23.68 1.62
CA ASN A 215 -2.35 -23.46 0.88
C ASN A 215 -2.57 -22.52 -0.32
N ASP A 216 -3.62 -22.75 -1.11
CA ASP A 216 -3.95 -21.92 -2.27
C ASP A 216 -4.26 -20.47 -1.85
N LYS A 217 -4.99 -20.31 -0.75
CA LYS A 217 -5.27 -19.00 -0.15
C LYS A 217 -3.98 -18.29 0.29
N GLU A 218 -3.03 -19.01 0.90
CA GLU A 218 -1.76 -18.43 1.34
C GLU A 218 -0.89 -17.99 0.15
N GLN A 219 -0.84 -18.80 -0.91
CA GLN A 219 -0.17 -18.45 -2.16
C GLN A 219 -0.77 -17.20 -2.79
N LEU A 220 -2.11 -17.14 -2.93
CA LEU A 220 -2.81 -15.98 -3.47
C LEU A 220 -2.58 -14.72 -2.60
N THR A 221 -2.61 -14.87 -1.28
CA THR A 221 -2.33 -13.77 -0.35
C THR A 221 -0.91 -13.23 -0.53
N THR A 222 0.05 -14.12 -0.77
CA THR A 222 1.45 -13.75 -1.01
C THR A 222 1.63 -13.02 -2.34
N GLN A 223 0.99 -13.52 -3.41
CA GLN A 223 0.98 -12.87 -4.72
C GLN A 223 0.37 -11.46 -4.65
N LEU A 224 -0.79 -11.31 -4.01
CA LEU A 224 -1.45 -10.02 -3.83
C LEU A 224 -0.60 -9.02 -3.03
N LYS A 225 0.12 -9.48 -2.00
CA LYS A 225 1.05 -8.63 -1.25
C LYS A 225 2.20 -8.14 -2.12
N HIS A 226 2.76 -9.00 -2.96
CA HIS A 226 3.84 -8.65 -3.87
C HIS A 226 3.38 -7.58 -4.89
N GLU A 227 2.26 -7.83 -5.57
CA GLU A 227 1.67 -6.89 -6.55
C GLU A 227 1.35 -5.53 -5.90
N LEU A 228 0.85 -5.53 -4.66
CA LEU A 228 0.57 -4.30 -3.92
C LEU A 228 1.84 -3.48 -3.65
N GLU A 229 2.95 -4.12 -3.29
CA GLU A 229 4.22 -3.43 -3.07
C GLU A 229 4.81 -2.89 -4.39
N GLU A 230 4.69 -3.61 -5.50
CA GLU A 230 5.07 -3.11 -6.82
C GLU A 230 4.26 -1.88 -7.23
N GLN A 231 2.94 -1.91 -7.03
CA GLN A 231 2.06 -0.77 -7.30
C GLN A 231 2.40 0.45 -6.43
N LYS A 232 2.73 0.24 -5.15
CA LYS A 232 3.20 1.32 -4.27
C LYS A 232 4.50 1.95 -4.79
N ALA A 233 5.46 1.13 -5.20
CA ALA A 233 6.72 1.60 -5.76
C ALA A 233 6.50 2.41 -7.05
N GLN A 234 5.62 1.92 -7.93
CA GLN A 234 5.25 2.59 -9.17
C GLN A 234 4.55 3.93 -8.93
N ASN A 235 3.61 3.99 -7.99
CA ASN A 235 2.93 5.24 -7.60
C ASN A 235 3.91 6.27 -7.03
N LEU A 236 4.84 5.85 -6.17
CA LEU A 236 5.88 6.73 -5.62
C LEU A 236 6.78 7.29 -6.72
N PHE A 237 7.12 6.49 -7.74
CA PHE A 237 7.86 6.95 -8.91
C PHE A 237 7.09 8.04 -9.67
N TYR A 238 5.80 7.81 -9.96
CA TYR A 238 4.98 8.80 -10.66
C TYR A 238 4.79 10.08 -9.85
N GLU A 239 4.61 9.99 -8.53
CA GLU A 239 4.48 11.15 -7.66
C GLU A 239 5.73 12.05 -7.73
N LYS A 240 6.93 11.46 -7.72
CA LYS A 240 8.19 12.19 -7.91
C LYS A 240 8.25 12.87 -9.28
N LYS A 241 7.83 12.17 -10.34
CA LYS A 241 7.78 12.72 -11.70
C LYS A 241 6.80 13.89 -11.80
N PHE A 242 5.62 13.79 -11.22
CA PHE A 242 4.63 14.87 -11.16
C PHE A 242 5.15 16.09 -10.41
N LYS A 243 5.82 15.90 -9.27
CA LYS A 243 6.47 17.01 -8.53
C LYS A 243 7.51 17.74 -9.39
N ALA A 244 8.32 17.00 -10.15
CA ALA A 244 9.31 17.59 -11.06
C ALA A 244 8.64 18.39 -12.20
N ILE A 245 7.59 17.84 -12.80
CA ILE A 245 6.80 18.51 -13.86
C ILE A 245 6.17 19.79 -13.32
N ASN A 246 5.54 19.75 -12.14
CA ASN A 246 4.94 20.93 -11.52
C ASN A 246 5.98 22.03 -11.24
N LYS A 247 7.16 21.67 -10.75
CA LYS A 247 8.26 22.62 -10.54
C LYS A 247 8.70 23.27 -11.86
N ALA A 248 8.82 22.48 -12.93
CA ALA A 248 9.16 22.99 -14.26
C ALA A 248 8.07 23.92 -14.82
N HIS A 249 6.79 23.55 -14.65
CA HIS A 249 5.65 24.35 -15.06
C HIS A 249 5.59 25.69 -14.33
N THR A 250 5.78 25.72 -13.01
CA THR A 250 5.85 26.97 -12.23
C THR A 250 6.98 27.88 -12.73
N LYS A 251 8.16 27.32 -13.01
CA LYS A 251 9.28 28.09 -13.57
C LYS A 251 8.95 28.66 -14.95
N PHE A 252 8.32 27.86 -15.81
CA PHE A 252 7.88 28.31 -17.13
C PHE A 252 6.88 29.47 -17.03
N MET A 253 5.89 29.37 -16.14
CA MET A 253 4.90 30.43 -15.94
C MET A 253 5.52 31.73 -15.43
N ALA A 254 6.50 31.65 -14.53
CA ALA A 254 7.25 32.84 -14.08
C ALA A 254 7.99 33.52 -15.24
N LEU A 255 8.74 32.76 -16.05
CA LEU A 255 9.45 33.28 -17.21
C LEU A 255 8.51 33.87 -18.27
N LYS A 256 7.35 33.25 -18.47
CA LYS A 256 6.33 33.75 -19.40
C LYS A 256 5.79 35.12 -18.96
N ASN A 257 5.58 35.31 -17.66
CA ASN A 257 5.12 36.59 -17.11
C ASN A 257 6.20 37.67 -17.25
N GLU A 258 7.45 37.35 -16.91
CA GLU A 258 8.59 38.26 -17.08
C GLU A 258 8.77 38.69 -18.55
N LEU A 259 8.66 37.75 -19.49
CA LEU A 259 8.69 38.07 -20.92
C LEU A 259 7.55 39.01 -21.32
N LYS A 260 6.34 38.79 -20.80
CA LYS A 260 5.18 39.66 -21.08
C LYS A 260 5.42 41.08 -20.57
N GLU A 261 5.97 41.24 -19.37
CA GLU A 261 6.31 42.55 -18.80
C GLU A 261 7.37 43.27 -19.65
N ASN A 262 8.42 42.56 -20.06
CA ASN A 262 9.46 43.10 -20.93
C ASN A 262 8.93 43.53 -22.30
N VAL A 263 8.02 42.75 -22.90
CA VAL A 263 7.38 43.12 -24.17
C VAL A 263 6.55 44.40 -24.03
N THR A 264 5.77 44.54 -22.95
CA THR A 264 5.00 45.76 -22.68
C THR A 264 5.93 46.97 -22.55
N LEU A 265 7.02 46.86 -21.79
CA LEU A 265 7.99 47.94 -21.63
C LEU A 265 8.64 48.35 -22.96
N LEU A 266 8.98 47.37 -23.82
CA LEU A 266 9.52 47.65 -25.15
C LEU A 266 8.51 48.38 -26.04
N GLN A 267 7.23 47.98 -25.98
CA GLN A 267 6.17 48.65 -26.74
C GLN A 267 5.96 50.10 -26.29
N GLU A 268 5.97 50.36 -24.98
CA GLU A 268 5.88 51.71 -24.43
C GLU A 268 7.09 52.57 -24.84
N ASN A 269 8.30 52.03 -24.75
CA ASN A 269 9.52 52.71 -25.19
C ASN A 269 9.53 53.00 -26.69
N LEU A 270 9.03 52.07 -27.52
CA LEU A 270 8.92 52.28 -28.95
C LEU A 270 7.95 53.43 -29.26
N LYS A 271 6.80 53.44 -28.59
CA LYS A 271 5.79 54.48 -28.75
C LYS A 271 6.33 55.88 -28.40
N ASP A 272 7.03 56.02 -27.28
CA ASP A 272 7.69 57.29 -26.90
C ASP A 272 8.71 57.75 -27.96
N LYS A 273 9.51 56.82 -28.50
CA LYS A 273 10.47 57.15 -29.57
C LYS A 273 9.78 57.57 -30.87
N GLU A 274 8.68 56.90 -31.24
CA GLU A 274 7.88 57.28 -32.41
C GLU A 274 7.27 58.68 -32.26
N GLU A 275 6.77 59.02 -31.07
CA GLU A 275 6.25 60.35 -30.77
C GLU A 275 7.35 61.43 -30.87
N LYS A 276 8.54 61.16 -30.33
CA LYS A 276 9.71 62.06 -30.45
C LYS A 276 10.17 62.23 -31.89
N LEU A 277 10.15 61.15 -32.69
CA LEU A 277 10.52 61.21 -34.10
C LEU A 277 9.56 62.10 -34.89
N LYS A 278 8.25 61.97 -34.66
CA LYS A 278 7.23 62.83 -35.28
C LYS A 278 7.43 64.31 -34.93
N LEU A 279 7.78 64.62 -33.68
CA LEU A 279 8.08 66.00 -33.27
C LEU A 279 9.32 66.55 -34.00
N LEU A 280 10.37 65.75 -34.16
CA LEU A 280 11.57 66.12 -34.90
C LEU A 280 11.30 66.31 -36.39
N GLU A 281 10.51 65.44 -37.00
CA GLU A 281 10.09 65.57 -38.40
C GLU A 281 9.31 66.87 -38.63
N ASN A 282 8.33 67.16 -37.77
CA ASN A 282 7.57 68.42 -37.83
C ASN A 282 8.48 69.65 -37.70
N PHE A 283 9.39 69.63 -36.73
CA PHE A 283 10.35 70.72 -36.54
C PHE A 283 11.29 70.90 -37.74
N ASN A 284 11.70 69.80 -38.39
CA ASN A 284 12.52 69.87 -39.60
C ASN A 284 11.73 70.47 -40.77
N ILE A 285 10.47 70.09 -40.94
CA ILE A 285 9.57 70.68 -41.95
C ILE A 285 9.42 72.19 -41.72
N GLU A 286 9.21 72.64 -40.49
CA GLU A 286 9.13 74.08 -40.15
C GLU A 286 10.42 74.83 -40.51
N LYS A 287 11.59 74.24 -40.22
CA LYS A 287 12.88 74.80 -40.61
C LYS A 287 13.04 74.90 -42.12
N GLU A 288 12.65 73.87 -42.87
CA GLU A 288 12.70 73.89 -44.33
C GLU A 288 11.81 74.97 -44.93
N ILE A 289 10.59 75.14 -44.41
CA ILE A 289 9.67 76.22 -44.79
C ILE A 289 10.33 77.58 -44.54
N LYS A 290 10.92 77.78 -43.36
CA LYS A 290 11.60 79.04 -43.01
C LYS A 290 12.80 79.32 -43.91
N ILE A 291 13.62 78.32 -44.21
CA ILE A 291 14.75 78.44 -45.14
C ILE A 291 14.26 78.82 -46.54
N ARG A 292 13.16 78.23 -47.01
CA ARG A 292 12.58 78.57 -48.32
C ARG A 292 12.12 80.02 -48.37
N SER A 293 11.41 80.48 -47.34
CA SER A 293 10.97 81.88 -47.20
C SER A 293 12.16 82.86 -47.20
N LEU A 294 13.23 82.58 -46.44
CA LEU A 294 14.43 83.42 -46.44
C LEU A 294 15.13 83.46 -47.81
N LYS A 295 15.16 82.33 -48.54
CA LYS A 295 15.71 82.30 -49.90
C LYS A 295 14.90 83.15 -50.87
N GLU A 296 13.57 83.16 -50.74
CA GLU A 296 12.68 84.01 -51.54
C GLU A 296 12.90 85.49 -51.24
N GLU A 297 13.01 85.88 -49.97
CA GLU A 297 13.35 87.25 -49.55
C GLU A 297 14.70 87.70 -50.13
N LEU A 298 15.72 86.84 -50.03
CA LEU A 298 17.06 87.14 -50.53
C LEU A 298 17.08 87.32 -52.06
N SER A 299 16.30 86.52 -52.78
CA SER A 299 16.09 86.68 -54.23
C SER A 299 15.41 88.01 -54.58
N GLN A 300 14.43 88.45 -53.79
CA GLN A 300 13.80 89.77 -53.97
C GLN A 300 14.79 90.92 -53.71
N ASP A 301 15.61 90.79 -52.66
CA ASP A 301 16.66 91.76 -52.36
C ASP A 301 17.72 91.83 -53.46
N GLU A 302 18.12 90.69 -54.03
CA GLU A 302 19.00 90.64 -55.21
C GLU A 302 18.42 91.41 -56.40
N ILE A 303 17.12 91.19 -56.71
CA ILE A 303 16.41 91.92 -57.77
C ILE A 303 16.43 93.43 -57.48
N LYS A 304 16.19 93.83 -56.23
CA LYS A 304 16.18 95.24 -55.80
C LYS A 304 17.58 95.87 -55.90
N ILE A 305 18.63 95.15 -55.52
CA ILE A 305 20.02 95.58 -55.67
C ILE A 305 20.35 95.78 -57.15
N LEU A 306 20.01 94.82 -58.02
CA LEU A 306 20.23 94.93 -59.47
C LEU A 306 19.51 96.15 -60.07
N TYR A 307 18.28 96.42 -59.62
CA TYR A 307 17.53 97.60 -60.01
C TYR A 307 18.22 98.92 -59.56
N LEU A 308 18.69 98.99 -58.32
CA LEU A 308 19.43 100.15 -57.80
C LEU A 308 20.77 100.35 -58.52
N MET A 309 21.52 99.28 -58.77
CA MET A 309 22.76 99.33 -59.57
C MET A 309 22.50 99.90 -60.96
N ARG A 310 21.39 99.51 -61.61
CA ARG A 310 20.98 100.07 -62.91
C ARG A 310 20.68 101.57 -62.81
N LYS A 311 19.97 102.02 -61.77
CA LYS A 311 19.74 103.45 -61.49
C LYS A 311 21.04 104.22 -61.31
N VAL A 312 21.97 103.73 -60.49
CA VAL A 312 23.28 104.37 -60.28
C VAL A 312 24.06 104.46 -61.59
N ARG A 313 24.06 103.39 -62.40
CA ARG A 313 24.70 103.40 -63.72
C ARG A 313 24.09 104.46 -64.65
N ASN A 314 22.76 104.60 -64.66
CA ASN A 314 22.08 105.65 -65.43
C ASN A 314 22.44 107.05 -64.93
N LEU A 315 22.49 107.25 -63.62
CA LEU A 315 22.87 108.52 -62.99
C LEU A 315 24.32 108.90 -63.35
N ASN A 316 25.26 107.96 -63.24
CA ASN A 316 26.64 108.14 -63.65
C ASN A 316 26.76 108.50 -65.14
N THR A 317 25.92 107.91 -65.98
CA THR A 317 25.86 108.25 -67.40
C THR A 317 25.34 109.67 -67.62
N ALA A 318 24.34 110.11 -66.87
CA ALA A 318 23.82 111.47 -66.91
C ALA A 318 24.86 112.49 -66.41
N ILE A 319 25.54 112.21 -65.29
CA ILE A 319 26.64 113.02 -64.76
C ILE A 319 27.77 113.14 -65.79
N ARG A 320 28.17 112.04 -66.44
CA ARG A 320 29.15 112.07 -67.53
C ARG A 320 28.72 112.99 -68.66
N ARG A 321 27.48 112.88 -69.14
CA ARG A 321 26.93 113.76 -70.19
C ARG A 321 26.95 115.23 -69.78
N MET A 322 26.61 115.52 -68.53
CA MET A 322 26.63 116.87 -67.97
C MET A 322 28.07 117.41 -67.85
N TYR A 323 29.03 116.59 -67.40
CA TYR A 323 30.45 116.92 -67.44
C TYR A 323 30.93 117.21 -68.86
N THR A 324 30.52 116.40 -69.85
CA THR A 324 30.84 116.64 -71.26
C THR A 324 30.23 117.95 -71.78
N SER A 325 29.01 118.31 -71.36
CA SER A 325 28.40 119.59 -71.76
C SER A 325 29.06 120.79 -71.08
N ILE A 326 29.45 120.67 -69.81
CA ILE A 326 30.21 121.71 -69.10
C ILE A 326 31.60 121.88 -69.75
N TYR A 327 32.31 120.78 -70.04
CA TYR A 327 33.63 120.83 -70.71
C TYR A 327 33.54 121.43 -72.12
N ARG A 328 32.46 121.14 -72.87
CA ARG A 328 32.18 121.81 -74.15
C ARG A 328 31.92 123.31 -74.01
N ASN A 329 31.23 123.73 -72.95
CA ASN A 329 30.98 125.16 -72.70
C ASN A 329 32.22 125.89 -72.19
N PHE A 330 33.11 125.21 -71.46
CA PHE A 330 34.36 125.80 -70.97
C PHE A 330 35.39 126.02 -72.10
N ASN A 331 35.41 125.15 -73.11
CA ASN A 331 36.27 125.31 -74.30
C ASN A 331 35.76 126.32 -75.34
N MET A 332 34.64 127.02 -75.08
CA MET A 332 34.16 128.14 -75.91
C MET A 332 34.56 129.52 -75.34
N HIS A 333 35.35 129.56 -74.26
CA HIS A 333 35.87 130.79 -73.64
C HIS A 333 37.40 130.83 -73.51
N GLN A 334 38.10 130.11 -74.39
CA GLN A 334 39.51 130.35 -74.77
C GLN A 334 39.54 130.66 -76.26
#